data_AF-Q8RK28-F1
#
_entry.id   AF-Q8RK28-F1
#
_cell.length_a   1.000
_cell.length_b   1.000
_cell.length_c   1.000
_cell.angle_alpha   90.00
_cell.angle_beta   90.00
_cell.angle_gamma   90.00
#
_symmetry.space_group_name_H-M   'P 1'
#
loop_
_entity.id
_entity.type
_entity.pdbx_description
1 polymer ?
#
loop_
_entity_poly.entity_id
_entity_poly.type
_entity_poly.pdbx_seq_one_letter_code
_entity_poly.pdbx_strand_id
1 'polypeptide(L)'
;RVHAGLNKGEARNALARAVFFNRLGEIRDRSFEQQRYRASGLNLVTAAIVLWNTVYLERAAHALRGNGHAVDDSLLQYLSPLGWEHINLTGDYLWRSSAKIGAGKFRPLRPLQPA
;
A
#
# COMPACT_ATOMS: atom_id res chain seq x y z
N ARG A 1 -28.80 2.78 2.16
CA ARG A 1 -27.46 2.94 1.54
C ARG A 1 -26.42 3.06 2.66
N VAL A 2 -25.92 1.94 3.20
CA VAL A 2 -24.96 1.93 4.35
C VAL A 2 -23.69 1.10 4.07
N HIS A 3 -23.59 0.42 2.92
CA HIS A 3 -22.46 -0.48 2.64
C HIS A 3 -21.18 0.19 2.11
N ALA A 4 -21.26 1.39 1.52
CA ALA A 4 -20.08 2.05 0.95
C ALA A 4 -19.08 2.57 2.01
N GLY A 5 -19.57 2.89 3.21
CA GLY A 5 -18.73 3.29 4.35
C GLY A 5 -18.05 2.10 5.03
N LEU A 6 -18.72 0.95 5.07
CA LEU A 6 -18.19 -0.30 5.63
C LEU A 6 -16.98 -0.80 4.82
N ASN A 7 -17.03 -0.75 3.49
CA ASN A 7 -15.93 -1.22 2.62
C ASN A 7 -14.59 -0.49 2.82
N LYS A 8 -14.61 0.83 3.09
CA LYS A 8 -13.36 1.60 3.27
C LYS A 8 -12.74 1.35 4.65
N GLY A 9 -13.58 1.32 5.69
CA GLY A 9 -13.14 1.03 7.06
C GLY A 9 -12.63 -0.40 7.20
N GLU A 10 -13.32 -1.37 6.58
CA GLU A 10 -12.94 -2.77 6.57
C GLU A 10 -11.64 -3.01 5.79
N ALA A 11 -11.48 -2.42 4.60
CA ALA A 11 -10.24 -2.52 3.83
C ALA A 11 -9.05 -1.90 4.58
N ARG A 12 -9.26 -0.74 5.24
CA ARG A 12 -8.22 -0.14 6.10
C ARG A 12 -7.89 -1.04 7.29
N ASN A 13 -8.90 -1.63 7.92
CA ASN A 13 -8.71 -2.54 9.05
C ASN A 13 -7.99 -3.83 8.61
N ALA A 14 -8.34 -4.37 7.44
CA ALA A 14 -7.68 -5.52 6.84
C ALA A 14 -6.22 -5.24 6.49
N LEU A 15 -5.91 -4.08 5.90
CA LEU A 15 -4.52 -3.63 5.68
C LEU A 15 -3.77 -3.51 7.01
N ALA A 16 -4.36 -2.84 8.00
CA ALA A 16 -3.74 -2.67 9.31
C ALA A 16 -3.47 -4.03 9.97
N ARG A 17 -4.39 -4.99 9.87
CA ARG A 17 -4.17 -6.36 10.38
C ARG A 17 -3.05 -7.08 9.63
N ALA A 18 -2.99 -6.95 8.31
CA ALA A 18 -1.93 -7.56 7.51
C ALA A 18 -0.54 -6.99 7.85
N VAL A 19 -0.44 -5.68 8.08
CA VAL A 19 0.79 -5.02 8.52
C VAL A 19 1.15 -5.38 9.96
N PHE A 20 0.15 -5.52 10.84
CA PHE A 20 0.31 -5.83 12.26
C PHE A 20 0.48 -7.34 12.54
N PHE A 21 1.11 -8.08 11.62
CA PHE A 21 1.25 -9.53 11.68
C PHE A 21 2.06 -10.04 12.89
N ASN A 22 2.97 -9.22 13.44
CA ASN A 22 3.81 -9.66 14.57
C ASN A 22 2.97 -9.74 15.87
N ARG A 23 2.89 -10.93 16.48
CA ARG A 23 1.96 -11.31 17.58
C ARG A 23 0.48 -11.42 17.19
N LEU A 24 0.16 -11.89 15.97
CA LEU A 24 -1.23 -12.17 15.54
C LEU A 24 -2.16 -10.94 15.57
N GLY A 25 -1.61 -9.72 15.50
CA GLY A 25 -2.43 -8.51 15.58
C GLY A 25 -2.77 -8.06 17.01
N GLU A 26 -2.15 -8.62 18.05
CA GLU A 26 -2.43 -8.26 19.44
C GLU A 26 -1.35 -7.34 20.05
N ILE A 27 -1.79 -6.19 20.57
CA ILE A 27 -0.95 -5.32 21.41
C ILE A 27 -0.95 -5.87 22.84
N ARG A 28 0.03 -6.70 23.18
CA ARG A 28 0.24 -7.24 24.54
C ARG A 28 1.31 -6.49 25.36
N ASP A 29 1.52 -5.21 25.08
CA ASP A 29 2.47 -4.43 25.90
C ASP A 29 1.92 -4.10 27.26
N ARG A 30 2.80 -4.14 28.26
CA ARG A 30 2.43 -3.91 29.65
C ARG A 30 2.21 -2.42 29.96
N SER A 31 2.88 -1.50 29.25
CA SER A 31 2.74 -0.06 29.47
C SER A 31 1.96 0.63 28.35
N PHE A 32 1.15 1.62 28.73
CA PHE A 32 0.37 2.44 27.80
C PHE A 32 1.25 3.14 26.74
N GLU A 33 2.44 3.60 27.12
CA GLU A 33 3.37 4.22 26.18
C GLU A 33 3.83 3.25 25.09
N GLN A 34 4.16 2.01 25.44
CA GLN A 34 4.55 0.99 24.46
C GLN A 34 3.40 0.67 23.49
N GLN A 35 2.16 0.60 24.00
CA GLN A 35 0.98 0.44 23.16
C GLN A 35 0.81 1.61 22.19
N ARG A 36 1.00 2.85 22.67
CA ARG A 36 0.93 4.07 21.86
C ARG A 36 2.01 4.10 20.77
N TYR A 37 3.25 3.73 21.09
CA TYR A 37 4.33 3.66 20.12
C TYR A 37 4.04 2.62 19.03
N ARG A 38 3.52 1.43 19.39
CA ARG A 38 3.12 0.42 18.40
C ARG A 38 1.97 0.88 17.52
N ALA A 39 0.91 1.45 18.10
CA ALA A 39 -0.23 1.94 17.35
C ALA A 39 0.16 3.07 16.39
N SER A 40 1.02 3.99 16.85
CA SER A 40 1.58 5.06 16.02
C SER A 40 2.41 4.50 14.86
N GLY A 41 3.31 3.55 15.13
CA GLY A 41 4.12 2.89 14.11
C GLY A 41 3.27 2.15 13.07
N LEU A 42 2.24 1.43 13.51
CA LEU A 42 1.30 0.77 12.61
C LEU A 42 0.57 1.76 11.70
N ASN A 43 0.08 2.87 12.25
CA ASN A 43 -0.57 3.91 11.47
C ASN A 43 0.40 4.54 10.46
N LEU A 44 1.66 4.77 10.85
CA LEU A 44 2.70 5.31 9.97
C LEU A 44 2.95 4.38 8.78
N VAL A 45 3.17 3.08 9.03
CA VAL A 45 3.41 2.10 7.95
C VAL A 45 2.19 1.96 7.04
N THR A 46 0.99 1.92 7.62
CA THR A 46 -0.27 1.88 6.85
C THR A 46 -0.39 3.10 5.94
N ALA A 47 -0.13 4.30 6.46
CA ALA A 47 -0.16 5.53 5.67
C ALA A 47 0.90 5.54 4.56
N ALA A 48 2.11 5.02 4.85
CA ALA A 48 3.17 4.91 3.85
C ALA A 48 2.79 3.96 2.70
N ILE A 49 2.15 2.82 3.00
CA ILE A 49 1.63 1.89 1.98
C ILE A 49 0.56 2.57 1.12
N VAL A 50 -0.40 3.25 1.74
CA VAL A 50 -1.46 3.97 1.01
C VAL A 50 -0.86 5.04 0.10
N LEU A 51 0.10 5.82 0.59
CA LEU A 51 0.78 6.83 -0.20
C LEU A 51 1.52 6.21 -1.40
N TRP A 52 2.26 5.13 -1.16
CA TRP A 52 2.94 4.38 -2.22
C TRP A 52 1.95 3.90 -3.29
N ASN A 53 0.85 3.27 -2.88
CA ASN A 53 -0.16 2.78 -3.81
C ASN A 53 -0.77 3.92 -4.63
N THR A 54 -1.18 5.02 -4.01
CA THR A 54 -1.74 6.18 -4.73
C THR A 54 -0.79 6.69 -5.82
N VAL A 55 0.49 6.88 -5.48
CA VAL A 55 1.51 7.36 -6.42
C VAL A 55 1.75 6.36 -7.56
N TYR A 56 1.83 5.06 -7.27
CA TYR A 56 2.11 4.07 -8.31
C TYR A 56 0.91 3.74 -9.19
N LEU A 57 -0.31 3.85 -8.66
CA LEU A 57 -1.53 3.68 -9.43
C LEU A 57 -1.69 4.80 -10.47
N GLU A 58 -1.42 6.05 -10.09
CA GLU A 58 -1.38 7.18 -11.04
C GLU A 58 -0.34 6.93 -12.14
N ARG A 59 0.89 6.56 -11.76
CA ARG A 59 1.96 6.25 -12.72
C ARG A 59 1.60 5.09 -13.64
N ALA A 60 0.96 4.05 -13.12
CA ALA A 60 0.50 2.90 -13.90
C ALA A 60 -0.57 3.31 -14.91
N ALA A 61 -1.55 4.12 -14.51
CA ALA A 61 -2.57 4.65 -15.42
C ALA A 61 -1.95 5.48 -16.55
N HIS A 62 -0.99 6.37 -16.24
CA HIS A 62 -0.27 7.13 -17.26
C HIS A 62 0.54 6.24 -18.20
N ALA A 63 1.23 5.22 -17.68
CA ALA A 63 1.98 4.28 -18.50
C ALA A 63 1.06 3.48 -19.43
N LEU A 64 -0.10 3.01 -18.96
CA LEU A 64 -1.09 2.32 -19.78
C LEU A 64 -1.58 3.20 -20.93
N ARG A 65 -1.96 4.46 -20.66
CA ARG A 65 -2.33 5.44 -21.69
C ARG A 65 -1.21 5.64 -22.72
N GLY A 66 0.03 5.79 -22.26
CA GLY A 66 1.21 5.95 -23.13
C GLY A 66 1.50 4.73 -24.01
N ASN A 67 1.05 3.54 -23.61
CA ASN A 67 1.16 2.30 -24.39
C ASN A 67 -0.12 1.98 -25.17
N GLY A 68 -0.98 2.97 -25.43
CA GLY A 68 -2.18 2.81 -26.27
C GLY A 68 -3.34 2.04 -25.63
N HIS A 69 -3.28 1.75 -24.33
CA HIS A 69 -4.40 1.14 -23.63
C HIS A 69 -5.42 2.21 -23.23
N ALA A 70 -6.70 1.97 -23.55
CA ALA A 70 -7.78 2.84 -23.10
C ALA A 70 -7.95 2.73 -21.58
N VAL A 71 -7.75 3.84 -20.86
CA VAL A 71 -8.01 3.95 -19.43
C VAL A 71 -9.20 4.88 -19.25
N ASP A 72 -10.30 4.35 -18.73
CA ASP A 72 -11.51 5.13 -18.44
C ASP A 72 -11.34 5.92 -17.14
N ASP A 73 -11.27 7.25 -17.25
CA ASP A 73 -11.12 8.16 -16.12
C ASP A 73 -12.29 8.09 -15.14
N SER A 74 -13.49 7.73 -15.63
CA SER A 74 -14.66 7.55 -14.77
C SER A 74 -14.49 6.36 -13.84
N LEU A 75 -13.66 5.36 -14.20
CA LEU A 75 -13.39 4.20 -13.36
C LEU A 75 -12.29 4.47 -12.32
N LEU A 76 -11.39 5.41 -12.57
CA LEU A 76 -10.29 5.74 -11.65
C LEU A 76 -10.78 6.20 -10.28
N GLN A 77 -11.94 6.85 -10.20
CA GLN A 77 -12.52 7.29 -8.92
C GLN A 77 -12.90 6.13 -7.97
N TYR A 78 -13.06 4.92 -8.52
CA TYR A 78 -13.43 3.72 -7.76
C TYR A 78 -12.21 2.91 -7.34
N LEU A 79 -11.01 3.30 -7.77
CA LEU A 79 -9.77 2.62 -7.42
C LEU A 79 -9.44 2.82 -5.93
N SER A 80 -9.15 1.72 -5.24
CA SER A 80 -8.76 1.75 -3.83
C SER A 80 -7.24 1.67 -3.70
N PRO A 81 -6.58 2.64 -3.03
CA PRO A 81 -5.16 2.54 -2.71
C PRO A 81 -4.88 1.60 -1.53
N LEU A 82 -5.89 0.88 -1.05
CA LEU A 82 -5.78 0.00 0.10
C LEU A 82 -5.37 -1.43 -0.27
N GLY A 83 -5.24 -1.83 -1.54
CA GLY A 83 -4.75 -3.18 -1.88
C GLY A 83 -3.29 -3.41 -1.44
N TRP A 84 -2.93 -4.60 -0.97
CA TRP A 84 -1.57 -4.92 -0.48
C TRP A 84 -1.04 -6.27 -0.93
N GLU A 85 -1.77 -6.98 -1.78
CA GLU A 85 -1.40 -8.30 -2.30
C GLU A 85 -0.10 -8.25 -3.13
N HIS A 86 0.25 -7.08 -3.68
CA HIS A 86 1.52 -6.84 -4.37
C HIS A 86 2.70 -6.47 -3.46
N ILE A 87 2.47 -6.40 -2.14
CA ILE A 87 3.48 -6.05 -1.14
C ILE A 87 3.82 -7.27 -0.31
N ASN A 88 5.08 -7.70 -0.35
CA ASN A 88 5.57 -8.70 0.60
C ASN A 88 5.69 -8.04 1.98
N LEU A 89 4.77 -8.36 2.89
CA LEU A 89 4.78 -7.88 4.28
C LEU A 89 5.62 -8.76 5.21
N THR A 90 5.88 -10.01 4.80
CA THR A 90 6.68 -10.99 5.54
C THR A 90 7.77 -11.58 4.65
N GLY A 91 8.87 -12.03 5.27
CA GLY A 91 10.02 -12.61 4.60
C GLY A 91 11.32 -11.84 4.86
N ASP A 92 12.41 -12.30 4.24
CA ASP A 92 13.74 -11.70 4.37
C ASP A 92 13.92 -10.53 3.42
N TYR A 93 14.22 -9.35 3.97
CA TYR A 93 14.46 -8.14 3.20
C TYR A 93 15.95 -7.93 2.98
N LEU A 94 16.42 -8.23 1.76
CA LEU A 94 17.79 -7.95 1.34
C LEU A 94 17.91 -6.51 0.81
N TRP A 95 18.44 -5.61 1.64
CA TRP A 95 18.73 -4.23 1.26
C TRP A 95 20.03 -4.18 0.45
N ARG A 96 19.92 -4.21 -0.89
CA ARG A 96 21.07 -3.98 -1.78
C ARG A 96 21.36 -2.50 -1.83
N SER A 97 22.51 -2.08 -1.29
CA SER A 97 22.98 -0.69 -1.27
C SER A 97 23.21 -0.06 -2.65
N SER A 98 23.19 -0.87 -3.73
CA SER A 98 23.24 -0.42 -5.13
C SER A 98 21.87 -0.02 -5.70
N ALA A 99 20.76 -0.42 -5.08
CA ALA A 99 19.41 -0.07 -5.52
C ALA A 99 18.99 1.31 -4.97
N LYS A 100 19.86 2.31 -5.08
CA LYS A 100 19.52 3.69 -4.71
C LYS A 100 18.59 4.25 -5.78
N ILE A 101 17.30 4.22 -5.50
CA ILE A 101 16.34 5.06 -6.22
C ILE A 101 16.76 6.50 -5.89
N GLY A 102 17.25 7.25 -6.88
CA GLY A 102 17.67 8.64 -6.68
C GLY A 102 16.54 9.49 -6.08
N ALA A 103 16.88 10.58 -5.40
CA ALA A 103 15.87 11.48 -4.83
C ALA A 103 14.84 11.91 -5.89
N GLY A 104 13.56 11.78 -5.57
CA GLY A 104 12.45 12.07 -6.49
C GLY A 104 12.29 11.09 -7.65
N LYS A 105 13.11 10.04 -7.74
CA LYS A 105 12.93 8.94 -8.70
C LYS A 105 12.01 7.89 -8.10
N PHE A 106 11.41 7.09 -8.98
CA PHE A 106 10.52 6.00 -8.61
C PHE A 106 11.12 4.67 -9.06
N ARG A 107 10.71 3.60 -8.40
CA ARG A 107 10.96 2.24 -8.87
C ARG A 107 10.32 2.09 -10.27
N PRO A 108 10.99 1.45 -11.22
CA PRO A 108 10.38 1.19 -12.53
C PRO A 108 9.12 0.34 -12.37
N LEU A 109 8.13 0.61 -13.23
CA LEU A 109 6.94 -0.24 -13.35
C LEU A 109 7.33 -1.60 -13.94
N ARG A 110 6.52 -2.63 -13.67
CA ARG A 110 6.66 -3.91 -14.35
C ARG A 110 6.37 -3.73 -15.84
N PRO A 111 7.13 -4.37 -16.75
CA PRO A 111 6.82 -4.35 -18.17
C PRO A 111 5.38 -4.82 -18.40
N LEU A 112 4.67 -4.16 -19.31
CA LEU A 112 3.38 -4.65 -19.79
C LEU A 112 3.64 -5.92 -20.61
N GLN A 113 2.85 -6.96 -20.37
CA GLN A 113 2.89 -8.14 -21.24
C GLN A 113 2.32 -7.75 -22.61
N PRO A 114 2.98 -8.14 -23.73
CA PRO A 114 2.40 -7.96 -25.04
C PRO A 114 1.10 -8.77 -25.15
N ALA A 115 0.11 -8.20 -25.84
CA ALA A 115 -1.18 -8.82 -26.11
C ALA A 115 -1.06 -10.07 -27.00
#